data_AF-A0A7X9NP30-F1
#
_entry.id   AF-A0A7X9NP30-F1
#
_cell.length_a   1.000
_cell.length_b   1.000
_cell.length_c   1.000
_cell.angle_alpha   90.00
_cell.angle_beta   90.00
_cell.angle_gamma   90.00
#
_symmetry.space_group_name_H-M   'P 1'
#
loop_
_entity.id
_entity.type
_entity.pdbx_description
1 polymer ?
#
loop_
_entity_poly.entity_id
_entity_poly.type
_entity_poly.pdbx_seq_one_letter_code
_entity_poly.pdbx_strand_id
1 'polypeptide(L)'
;MKNYFKDFDLEDQKFMLEFLSCEGNITKMTNNGYSYQKTKKKLKKIKQQLEKNFKESQDSLKDYLDYLVSQDILYPEIAKMIYKKHKELA
;
A
#
# COMPACT_ATOMS: atom_id res chain seq x y z
N MET A 1 10.47 1.21 4.49
CA MET A 1 9.16 0.79 3.94
C MET A 1 8.05 1.49 4.71
N LYS A 2 7.09 2.14 4.04
CA LYS A 2 5.87 2.62 4.69
C LYS A 2 5.06 1.42 5.18
N ASN A 3 4.60 1.47 6.43
CA ASN A 3 3.76 0.42 7.00
C ASN A 3 2.28 0.75 6.75
N TYR A 4 1.79 0.41 5.56
CA TYR A 4 0.40 0.67 5.14
C TYR A 4 -0.64 -0.05 6.00
N PHE A 5 -0.25 -1.05 6.79
CA PHE A 5 -1.12 -1.71 7.76
C PHE A 5 -1.61 -0.74 8.85
N LYS A 6 -0.79 0.25 9.22
CA LYS A 6 -1.15 1.27 10.22
C LYS A 6 -2.19 2.27 9.72
N ASP A 7 -2.45 2.32 8.42
CA ASP A 7 -3.44 3.23 7.81
C ASP A 7 -4.88 2.69 7.93
N PHE A 8 -5.05 1.45 8.41
CA PHE A 8 -6.34 0.80 8.65
C PHE A 8 -6.77 0.96 10.11
N ASP A 9 -8.08 1.00 10.36
CA ASP A 9 -8.60 0.93 11.73
C ASP A 9 -8.33 -0.44 12.37
N LEU A 10 -8.44 -0.52 13.70
CA LEU A 10 -8.13 -1.76 14.45
C LEU A 10 -9.01 -2.94 14.01
N GLU A 11 -10.24 -2.68 13.56
CA GLU A 11 -11.17 -3.71 13.13
C GLU A 11 -10.77 -4.29 11.75
N ASP A 12 -10.35 -3.44 10.83
CA ASP A 12 -9.83 -3.80 9.52
C ASP A 12 -8.47 -4.51 9.64
N GLN A 13 -7.59 -4.04 10.54
CA GLN A 13 -6.32 -4.70 10.86
C GLN A 13 -6.55 -6.12 11.39
N LYS A 14 -7.45 -6.29 12.37
CA LYS A 14 -7.79 -7.60 12.92
C LYS A 14 -8.37 -8.53 11.85
N PHE A 15 -9.29 -8.01 11.03
CA PHE A 15 -9.88 -8.75 9.92
C PHE A 15 -8.82 -9.23 8.91
N MET A 16 -7.83 -8.40 8.58
CA MET A 16 -6.73 -8.79 7.68
C MET A 16 -5.89 -9.93 8.28
N LEU A 17 -5.55 -9.86 9.57
CA LEU A 17 -4.77 -10.91 10.24
C LEU A 17 -5.53 -12.25 10.28
N GLU A 18 -6.83 -12.22 10.54
CA GLU A 18 -7.68 -13.41 10.52
C GLU A 18 -7.84 -13.97 9.10
N PHE A 19 -7.96 -13.09 8.09
CA PHE A 19 -7.98 -13.50 6.69
C PHE A 19 -6.69 -14.19 6.25
N LEU A 20 -5.53 -13.69 6.69
CA LEU A 20 -4.24 -14.32 6.46
C LEU A 20 -4.12 -15.65 7.20
N SER A 21 -4.65 -15.73 8.42
CA SER A 21 -4.74 -16.99 9.19
C SER A 21 -5.63 -18.03 8.50
N CYS A 22 -6.58 -17.57 7.67
CA CYS A 22 -7.41 -18.40 6.80
C CYS A 22 -6.77 -18.64 5.41
N GLU A 23 -5.48 -18.37 5.23
CA GLU A 23 -4.74 -18.51 3.96
C GLU A 23 -5.33 -17.69 2.80
N GLY A 24 -6.01 -16.58 3.12
CA GLY A 24 -6.70 -15.76 2.12
C GLY A 24 -7.96 -16.42 1.54
N ASN A 25 -8.49 -17.46 2.18
CA ASN A 25 -9.69 -18.16 1.70
C ASN A 25 -10.96 -17.58 2.35
N ILE A 26 -11.83 -17.01 1.52
CA ILE A 26 -13.11 -16.43 1.97
C ILE A 26 -14.03 -17.49 2.57
N THR A 27 -14.07 -18.70 2.03
CA THR A 27 -14.90 -19.79 2.55
C THR A 27 -14.43 -20.23 3.94
N LYS A 28 -13.12 -20.23 4.20
CA LYS A 28 -12.58 -20.49 5.55
C LYS A 28 -12.99 -19.38 6.53
N MET A 29 -12.98 -18.12 6.11
CA MET A 29 -13.50 -17.01 6.93
C MET A 29 -14.98 -17.19 7.27
N THR A 30 -15.79 -17.65 6.30
CA THR A 30 -17.23 -17.85 6.56
C THR A 30 -17.50 -18.98 7.54
N ASN A 31 -16.67 -20.02 7.51
CA ASN A 31 -16.74 -21.10 8.49
C ASN A 31 -16.40 -20.60 9.91
N ASN A 32 -15.64 -19.52 10.03
CA ASN A 32 -15.28 -18.87 11.30
C ASN A 32 -16.31 -17.80 11.75
N GLY A 33 -17.52 -17.80 11.19
CA GLY A 33 -18.63 -16.93 11.61
C GLY A 33 -18.76 -15.61 10.85
N TYR A 34 -17.91 -15.36 9.85
CA TYR A 34 -18.09 -14.20 8.98
C TYR A 34 -19.17 -14.44 7.92
N SER A 35 -19.95 -13.39 7.60
CA SER A 35 -20.86 -13.46 6.45
C SER A 35 -20.09 -13.29 5.14
N TYR A 36 -20.30 -14.17 4.16
CA TYR A 36 -19.64 -14.12 2.85
C TYR A 36 -19.71 -12.74 2.18
N GLN A 37 -20.91 -12.15 2.16
CA GLN A 37 -21.12 -10.83 1.55
C GLN A 37 -20.38 -9.73 2.32
N LYS A 38 -20.36 -9.79 3.66
CA LYS A 38 -19.62 -8.83 4.49
C LYS A 38 -18.11 -8.97 4.28
N THR A 39 -17.57 -10.19 4.26
CA THR A 39 -16.15 -10.47 3.96
C THR A 39 -15.75 -9.91 2.61
N LYS A 40 -16.54 -10.17 1.57
CA LYS A 40 -16.28 -9.65 0.21
C LYS A 40 -16.31 -8.12 0.16
N LYS A 41 -17.26 -7.48 0.85
CA LYS A 41 -17.35 -6.01 0.94
C LYS A 41 -16.15 -5.42 1.66
N LYS A 42 -15.71 -6.05 2.76
CA LYS A 42 -14.57 -5.59 3.56
C LYS A 42 -13.24 -5.73 2.81
N LEU A 43 -13.02 -6.85 2.12
CA LEU A 43 -11.87 -7.04 1.22
C LEU A 43 -11.85 -6.00 0.08
N LYS A 44 -13.01 -5.67 -0.50
CA LYS A 44 -13.10 -4.63 -1.53
C LYS A 44 -12.72 -3.25 -0.99
N LYS A 45 -13.20 -2.87 0.20
CA LYS A 45 -12.82 -1.61 0.89
C LYS A 45 -11.31 -1.54 1.10
N ILE A 46 -10.74 -2.61 1.68
CA ILE A 46 -9.30 -2.74 1.92
C ILE A 46 -8.50 -2.56 0.64
N LYS A 47 -8.88 -3.27 -0.44
CA LYS A 47 -8.23 -3.18 -1.74
C LYS A 47 -8.25 -1.75 -2.28
N GLN A 48 -9.40 -1.09 -2.25
CA GLN A 48 -9.53 0.30 -2.73
C GLN A 48 -8.67 1.28 -1.94
N GLN A 49 -8.56 1.09 -0.62
CA GLN A 49 -7.73 1.94 0.23
C GLN A 49 -6.24 1.71 -0.04
N LEU A 50 -5.82 0.45 -0.20
CA LEU A 50 -4.45 0.15 -0.64
C LEU A 50 -4.18 0.78 -2.01
N GLU A 51 -5.05 0.57 -3.00
CA GLU A 51 -4.89 1.16 -4.34
C GLU A 51 -4.82 2.68 -4.32
N LYS A 52 -5.60 3.34 -3.46
CA LYS A 52 -5.52 4.79 -3.26
C LYS A 52 -4.17 5.20 -2.65
N ASN A 53 -3.73 4.52 -1.59
CA ASN A 53 -2.45 4.80 -0.95
C ASN A 53 -1.27 4.54 -1.91
N PHE A 54 -1.38 3.51 -2.76
CA PHE A 54 -0.39 3.20 -3.81
C PHE A 54 -0.42 4.23 -4.96
N LYS A 55 -1.60 4.71 -5.37
CA LYS A 55 -1.71 5.79 -6.37
C LYS A 55 -1.22 7.14 -5.85
N GLU A 56 -1.49 7.45 -4.58
CA GLU A 56 -1.00 8.67 -3.94
C GLU A 56 0.49 8.57 -3.57
N SER A 57 1.04 7.35 -3.44
CA SER A 57 2.47 7.15 -3.15
C SER A 57 3.36 7.11 -4.39
N GLN A 58 2.84 6.84 -5.58
CA GLN A 58 3.70 6.72 -6.76
C GLN A 58 3.87 8.05 -7.49
N ASP A 59 4.77 8.87 -6.95
CA ASP A 59 5.74 9.44 -7.87
C ASP A 59 6.92 8.46 -7.90
N SER A 60 6.76 7.39 -8.69
CA SER A 60 7.70 6.27 -8.77
C SER A 60 9.12 6.74 -9.09
N LEU A 61 9.24 7.87 -9.78
CA LEU A 61 10.51 8.52 -10.03
C LEU A 61 11.11 9.10 -8.74
N LYS A 62 10.33 9.77 -7.89
CA LYS A 62 10.82 10.30 -6.62
C LYS A 62 11.37 9.20 -5.73
N ASP A 63 10.59 8.14 -5.54
CA ASP A 63 10.98 7.01 -4.70
C ASP A 63 12.26 6.32 -5.22
N TYR A 64 12.41 6.22 -6.54
CA TYR A 64 13.61 5.68 -7.16
C TYR A 64 14.83 6.60 -6.98
N LEU A 65 14.66 7.91 -7.14
CA LEU A 65 15.74 8.89 -6.93
C LEU A 65 16.17 8.94 -5.46
N ASP A 66 15.23 8.92 -4.52
CA ASP A 66 15.51 8.87 -3.08
C ASP A 66 16.23 7.57 -2.72
N TYR A 67 15.87 6.43 -3.35
CA TYR A 67 16.60 5.18 -3.20
C TYR A 67 18.05 5.29 -3.70
N LEU A 68 18.29 5.84 -4.89
CA LEU A 68 19.64 6.00 -5.43
C LEU A 68 20.53 6.91 -4.57
N VAL A 69 19.94 7.96 -3.99
CA VAL A 69 20.63 8.82 -3.02
C VAL A 69 20.96 8.04 -1.74
N SER A 70 20.05 7.22 -1.23
CA SER A 70 20.28 6.40 -0.04
C SER A 70 21.38 5.33 -0.19
N GLN A 71 21.68 4.94 -1.42
CA GLN A 71 22.72 3.97 -1.76
C GLN A 71 24.05 4.65 -2.15
N ASP A 72 24.16 5.97 -1.98
CA ASP A 72 25.31 6.79 -2.41
C ASP A 72 25.64 6.68 -3.91
N ILE A 73 24.66 6.26 -4.74
CA ILE A 73 24.82 6.12 -6.20
C ILE A 73 24.61 7.46 -6.90
N LEU A 74 23.72 8.30 -6.36
CA LEU A 74 23.32 9.57 -6.96
C LEU A 74 23.42 10.71 -5.95
N TYR A 75 24.01 11.84 -6.35
CA TYR A 75 24.05 13.03 -5.50
C TYR A 75 22.63 13.59 -5.25
N PRO A 76 22.31 14.00 -4.01
CA PRO A 76 21.00 14.58 -3.67
C PRO A 76 20.58 15.76 -4.56
N GLU A 77 21.54 16.59 -4.98
CA GLU A 77 21.33 17.75 -5.84
C GLU A 77 20.87 17.34 -7.24
N ILE A 78 21.47 16.26 -7.78
CA ILE A 78 21.12 15.71 -9.09
C ILE A 78 19.72 15.07 -9.03
N ALA A 79 19.44 14.30 -7.97
CA ALA A 79 18.11 13.74 -7.72
C ALA A 79 17.02 14.83 -7.68
N LYS A 80 17.25 15.91 -6.93
CA LYS A 80 16.32 17.06 -6.86
C LYS A 80 16.13 17.72 -8.23
N MET A 81 17.19 17.89 -9.00
CA MET A 81 17.12 18.50 -10.33
C MET A 81 16.30 17.64 -11.31
N ILE A 82 16.53 16.33 -11.35
CA ILE A 82 15.79 15.38 -12.19
C ILE A 82 14.31 15.39 -11.81
N TYR A 83 14.00 15.33 -10.51
CA TYR A 83 12.62 15.34 -10.04
C TYR A 83 11.89 16.66 -10.36
N LYS A 84 12.57 17.80 -10.20
CA LYS A 84 12.04 19.11 -10.56
C LYS A 84 11.69 19.19 -12.05
N LYS A 85 12.61 18.74 -12.91
CA LYS A 85 12.38 18.64 -14.38
C LYS A 85 11.19 17.77 -14.73
N HIS A 86 11.04 16.63 -14.06
CA HIS A 86 9.88 15.74 -14.28
C HIS A 86 8.56 16.43 -13.93
N LYS A 87 8.52 17.21 -12.84
CA LYS A 87 7.33 17.97 -12.42
C LYS A 87 7.01 19.18 -13.31
N GLU A 88 8.00 19.75 -13.99
CA GLU A 88 7.78 20.83 -14.95
C GLU A 88 7.21 20.32 -16.30
N LEU A 89 7.39 19.02 -16.59
CA LEU A 89 6.98 18.37 -17.84
C LEU A 89 5.66 17.58 -17.74
N ALA A 90 5.15 17.37 -16.53
CA ALA A 90 3.93 16.62 -16.23
C ALA A 90 2.75 17.55 -15.93
#